data_AF-A0A931KLH7-F1
#
_entry.id   AF-A0A931KLH7-F1
#
_cell.length_a   1.000
_cell.length_b   1.000
_cell.length_c   1.000
_cell.angle_alpha   90.00
_cell.angle_beta   90.00
_cell.angle_gamma   90.00
#
_symmetry.space_group_name_H-M   'P 1'
#
loop_
_entity.id
_entity.type
_entity.pdbx_description
1 polymer ?
#
loop_
_entity_poly.entity_id
_entity_poly.type
_entity_poly.pdbx_seq_one_letter_code
_entity_poly.pdbx_strand_id
1 'polypeptide(L)'
;MVGDLIITRAFTDKLLGLSGNKANASDKAKAPDAPKSADTASVPQSESVSVDPRILLTQSLNEKANNIQKILDGIEASIKAIQTARAGVDQITGIVEEAGGVAVRARNAFSTESDKNKIVAHMEELLERFGKALEKIDAVVDRNPAVGPDKANLLKGDVIATDFTDDDTGRVLTQGDDVTARALGLEANFSSLEGTVATYKGVLDAIEKLQQFGNDLNNSLSVIQTRQEFSQYALESLTGGAEKLTLADYSEEAAALLSLQIRQQLSGTSVGLATDEQRAVLSNF
;
A
#
# COMPACT_ATOMS: atom_id res chain seq x y z
N MET A 1 -0.17 -8.51 -40.20
CA MET A 1 1.00 -8.79 -39.35
C MET A 1 0.49 -9.15 -37.96
N VAL A 2 0.32 -10.44 -37.68
CA VAL A 2 0.06 -10.92 -36.32
C VAL A 2 1.43 -11.27 -35.76
N GLY A 3 1.89 -10.51 -34.77
CA GLY A 3 3.17 -10.74 -34.11
C GLY A 3 3.06 -11.94 -33.17
N ASP A 4 3.92 -12.93 -33.38
CA ASP A 4 4.05 -14.11 -32.53
C ASP A 4 4.40 -13.69 -31.10
N LEU A 5 3.62 -14.20 -30.14
CA LEU A 5 3.87 -14.03 -28.71
C LEU A 5 5.05 -14.93 -28.33
N ILE A 6 6.27 -14.39 -28.32
CA ILE A 6 7.45 -15.13 -27.86
C ILE A 6 7.31 -15.38 -26.36
N ILE A 7 6.95 -16.62 -26.00
CA ILE A 7 6.99 -17.09 -24.61
C ILE A 7 8.47 -17.17 -24.21
N THR A 8 8.92 -16.18 -23.44
CA THR A 8 10.29 -16.09 -22.95
C THR A 8 10.62 -17.27 -22.03
N ARG A 9 11.84 -17.80 -22.16
CA ARG A 9 12.41 -18.95 -21.43
C ARG A 9 12.15 -18.97 -19.92
N ALA A 10 12.01 -17.80 -19.31
CA ALA A 10 11.67 -17.63 -17.89
C ALA A 10 10.27 -18.19 -17.52
N PHE A 11 9.30 -18.13 -18.42
CA PHE A 11 7.97 -18.71 -18.23
C PHE A 11 8.01 -20.24 -18.35
N THR A 12 8.85 -20.75 -19.26
CA THR A 12 9.07 -22.19 -19.45
C THR A 12 9.75 -22.83 -18.23
N ASP A 13 10.77 -22.19 -17.66
CA ASP A 13 11.48 -22.71 -16.48
C ASP A 13 10.59 -22.73 -15.23
N LYS A 14 9.70 -21.73 -15.07
CA LYS A 14 8.74 -21.70 -13.95
C LYS A 14 7.70 -22.82 -14.06
N LEU A 15 7.26 -23.16 -15.28
CA LEU A 15 6.36 -24.29 -15.53
C LEU A 15 7.02 -25.64 -15.29
N LEU A 16 8.29 -25.82 -15.65
CA LEU A 16 9.03 -27.06 -15.34
C LEU A 16 9.26 -27.25 -13.84
N GLY A 17 9.49 -26.17 -13.09
CA GLY A 17 9.71 -26.21 -11.63
C GLY A 17 8.50 -26.70 -10.83
N LEU A 18 7.28 -26.42 -11.29
CA LEU A 18 6.05 -26.86 -10.60
C LEU A 18 5.69 -28.34 -10.84
N SER A 19 6.27 -28.99 -11.86
CA SER A 19 6.04 -30.41 -12.13
C SER A 19 6.95 -31.36 -11.32
N GLY A 20 7.95 -30.83 -10.60
CA GLY A 20 9.08 -31.61 -10.09
C GLY A 20 9.02 -32.11 -8.65
N ASN A 21 7.88 -32.07 -7.95
CA ASN A 21 7.82 -32.53 -6.56
C ASN A 21 7.21 -33.94 -6.42
N LYS A 22 8.04 -34.98 -6.53
CA LYS A 22 8.08 -36.16 -5.62
C LYS A 22 9.14 -37.18 -6.05
N ALA A 23 9.77 -37.76 -5.03
CA ALA A 23 10.49 -39.05 -5.00
C ALA A 23 11.95 -39.10 -5.51
N ASN A 24 12.82 -38.93 -4.53
CA ASN A 24 14.05 -39.69 -4.30
C ASN A 24 13.98 -41.15 -4.83
N ALA A 25 14.86 -41.51 -5.77
CA ALA A 25 15.58 -42.80 -5.84
C ALA A 25 16.39 -42.87 -7.14
N SER A 26 17.70 -42.72 -7.04
CA SER A 26 18.66 -43.10 -8.07
C SER A 26 19.13 -44.53 -7.82
N ASP A 27 18.85 -45.46 -8.75
CA ASP A 27 19.81 -46.54 -9.00
C ASP A 27 19.69 -47.10 -10.43
N LYS A 28 20.86 -47.40 -11.00
CA LYS A 28 21.10 -47.79 -12.39
C LYS A 28 20.77 -49.28 -12.61
N ALA A 29 20.31 -49.64 -13.82
CA ALA A 29 20.99 -50.58 -14.73
C ALA A 29 20.06 -51.23 -15.79
N LYS A 30 20.48 -51.07 -17.06
CA LYS A 30 20.64 -52.13 -18.08
C LYS A 30 19.40 -52.81 -18.69
N ALA A 31 19.13 -52.46 -19.96
CA ALA A 31 18.44 -53.29 -20.96
C ALA A 31 19.27 -54.57 -21.28
N PRO A 32 18.72 -55.71 -21.75
CA PRO A 32 17.89 -55.79 -22.98
C PRO A 32 16.82 -56.92 -23.05
N ASP A 33 16.18 -56.98 -24.23
CA ASP A 33 15.45 -58.07 -24.89
C ASP A 33 13.94 -58.29 -24.66
N ALA A 34 13.19 -58.16 -25.76
CA ALA A 34 11.78 -58.51 -25.93
C ALA A 34 11.62 -60.02 -26.21
N PRO A 35 10.44 -60.61 -25.90
CA PRO A 35 9.52 -60.89 -27.01
C PRO A 35 8.01 -60.78 -26.70
N LYS A 36 7.28 -60.35 -27.74
CA LYS A 36 5.91 -60.68 -28.21
C LYS A 36 4.71 -60.87 -27.24
N SER A 37 3.74 -59.97 -27.43
CA SER A 37 2.27 -60.13 -27.51
C SER A 37 1.50 -60.88 -26.42
N ALA A 38 0.81 -60.11 -25.57
CA ALA A 38 -0.54 -60.44 -25.08
C ALA A 38 -1.24 -59.16 -24.59
N ASP A 39 -2.31 -58.80 -25.30
CA ASP A 39 -3.57 -58.25 -24.80
C ASP A 39 -3.58 -57.69 -23.36
N THR A 40 -3.50 -56.36 -23.20
CA THR A 40 -4.05 -55.66 -22.03
C THR A 40 -4.51 -54.26 -22.44
N ALA A 41 -5.74 -53.97 -22.02
CA ALA A 41 -6.51 -52.74 -22.12
C ALA A 41 -5.73 -51.46 -22.47
N SER A 42 -6.30 -50.72 -23.42
CA SER A 42 -6.06 -49.31 -23.66
C SER A 42 -5.87 -48.58 -22.33
N VAL A 43 -4.62 -48.18 -22.07
CA VAL A 43 -4.28 -47.20 -21.05
C VAL A 43 -5.23 -46.01 -21.28
N PRO A 44 -6.03 -45.57 -20.29
CA PRO A 44 -6.75 -44.32 -20.46
C PRO A 44 -5.66 -43.28 -20.72
N GLN A 45 -5.67 -42.70 -21.93
CA GLN A 45 -4.77 -41.60 -22.24
C GLN A 45 -4.84 -40.66 -21.04
N SER A 46 -3.69 -40.38 -20.43
CA SER A 46 -3.58 -39.35 -19.42
C SER A 46 -4.31 -38.15 -19.98
N GLU A 47 -5.50 -37.85 -19.46
CA GLU A 47 -6.13 -36.56 -19.67
C GLU A 47 -5.04 -35.60 -19.24
N SER A 48 -4.42 -34.93 -20.22
CA SER A 48 -3.65 -33.76 -19.93
C SER A 48 -4.62 -32.91 -19.12
N VAL A 49 -4.36 -32.76 -17.82
CA VAL A 49 -5.03 -31.74 -17.03
C VAL A 49 -4.60 -30.44 -17.70
N SER A 50 -5.33 -30.04 -18.73
CA SER A 50 -5.19 -28.73 -19.32
C SER A 50 -5.68 -27.82 -18.22
N VAL A 51 -4.75 -27.27 -17.44
CA VAL A 51 -5.07 -26.24 -16.47
C VAL A 51 -5.75 -25.15 -17.28
N ASP A 52 -7.04 -24.94 -17.03
CA ASP A 52 -7.80 -23.93 -17.74
C ASP A 52 -7.03 -22.59 -17.63
N PRO A 53 -6.66 -21.95 -18.75
CA PRO A 53 -6.05 -20.62 -18.74
C PRO A 53 -6.80 -19.61 -17.85
N ARG A 54 -8.11 -19.79 -17.65
CA ARG A 54 -8.94 -18.98 -16.75
C ARG A 54 -8.57 -19.15 -15.28
N ILE A 55 -8.22 -20.36 -14.83
CA ILE A 55 -7.77 -20.62 -13.46
C ILE A 55 -6.42 -19.92 -13.22
N LEU A 56 -5.49 -20.00 -14.17
CA LEU A 56 -4.19 -19.31 -14.08
C LEU A 56 -4.36 -17.79 -14.07
N LEU A 57 -5.29 -17.26 -14.87
CA LEU A 57 -5.63 -15.83 -14.86
C LEU A 57 -6.23 -15.41 -13.52
N THR A 58 -7.19 -16.16 -12.98
CA THR A 58 -7.80 -15.90 -11.66
C THR A 58 -6.73 -15.88 -10.55
N GLN A 59 -5.80 -16.83 -10.55
CA GLN A 59 -4.69 -16.85 -9.59
C GLN A 59 -3.81 -15.61 -9.72
N SER A 60 -3.44 -15.21 -10.94
CA SER A 60 -2.65 -14.01 -11.17
C SER A 60 -3.38 -12.73 -10.75
N LEU A 61 -4.69 -12.64 -10.98
CA LEU A 61 -5.51 -11.50 -10.54
C LEU A 61 -5.55 -11.42 -9.01
N ASN A 62 -5.72 -12.56 -8.34
CA ASN A 62 -5.69 -12.63 -6.87
C ASN A 62 -4.32 -12.24 -6.29
N GLU A 63 -3.21 -12.68 -6.90
CA GLU A 63 -1.87 -12.25 -6.50
C GLU A 63 -1.70 -10.73 -6.62
N LYS A 64 -2.15 -10.15 -7.74
CA LYS A 64 -2.11 -8.70 -7.94
C LYS A 64 -2.99 -7.95 -6.94
N ALA A 65 -4.20 -8.45 -6.67
CA ALA A 65 -5.10 -7.88 -5.68
C ALA A 65 -4.45 -7.88 -4.28
N ASN A 66 -3.84 -9.00 -3.89
CA ASN A 66 -3.12 -9.10 -2.61
C ASN A 66 -1.94 -8.13 -2.51
N ASN A 67 -1.21 -7.90 -3.61
CA ASN A 67 -0.11 -6.93 -3.62
C ASN A 67 -0.64 -5.49 -3.52
N ILE A 68 -1.73 -5.16 -4.22
CA ILE A 68 -2.37 -3.85 -4.09
C ILE A 68 -2.90 -3.62 -2.67
N GLN A 69 -3.44 -4.64 -2.01
CA GLN A 69 -3.86 -4.52 -0.61
C GLN A 69 -2.69 -4.12 0.31
N LYS A 70 -1.52 -4.76 0.16
CA LYS A 70 -0.33 -4.39 0.94
C LYS A 70 0.13 -2.96 0.66
N ILE A 71 0.06 -2.54 -0.60
CA ILE A 71 0.37 -1.17 -1.02
C ILE A 71 -0.62 -0.19 -0.37
N LEU A 72 -1.92 -0.50 -0.38
CA LEU A 72 -2.96 0.31 0.27
C LEU A 72 -2.71 0.47 1.77
N ASP A 73 -2.34 -0.60 2.47
CA ASP A 73 -2.02 -0.53 3.91
C ASP A 73 -0.83 0.42 4.17
N GLY A 74 0.19 0.39 3.30
CA GLY A 74 1.34 1.32 3.35
C GLY A 74 0.96 2.77 3.04
N ILE A 75 0.08 2.98 2.06
CA ILE A 75 -0.48 4.29 1.72
C ILE A 75 -1.28 4.85 2.90
N GLU A 76 -2.12 4.04 3.55
CA GLU A 76 -2.90 4.46 4.72
C GLU A 76 -2.01 4.87 5.89
N ALA A 77 -0.93 4.11 6.15
CA ALA A 77 0.07 4.47 7.14
C ALA A 77 0.71 5.84 6.82
N SER A 78 1.04 6.08 5.55
CA SER A 78 1.63 7.35 5.10
C SER A 78 0.65 8.52 5.21
N ILE A 79 -0.61 8.33 4.84
CA ILE A 79 -1.68 9.33 5.02
C ILE A 79 -1.82 9.72 6.49
N LYS A 80 -1.86 8.72 7.39
CA LYS A 80 -1.95 8.97 8.83
C LYS A 80 -0.74 9.74 9.34
N ALA A 81 0.46 9.42 8.85
CA ALA A 81 1.68 10.15 9.20
C ALA A 81 1.59 11.64 8.84
N ILE A 82 1.19 11.92 7.60
CA ILE A 82 1.09 13.28 7.07
C ILE A 82 0.01 14.07 7.82
N GLN A 83 -1.13 13.45 8.10
CA GLN A 83 -2.20 14.08 8.90
C GLN A 83 -1.74 14.40 10.32
N THR A 84 -0.96 13.50 10.95
CA THR A 84 -0.43 13.72 12.30
C THR A 84 0.59 14.86 12.31
N ALA A 85 1.50 14.87 11.32
CA ALA A 85 2.45 15.98 11.14
C ALA A 85 1.72 17.31 10.92
N ARG A 86 0.70 17.35 10.07
CA ARG A 86 -0.10 18.54 9.84
C ARG A 86 -0.77 19.05 11.12
N ALA A 87 -1.36 18.16 11.92
CA ALA A 87 -1.92 18.55 13.21
C ALA A 87 -0.85 19.10 14.17
N GLY A 88 0.37 18.56 14.13
CA GLY A 88 1.53 19.11 14.84
C GLY A 88 1.91 20.51 14.35
N VAL A 89 1.92 20.76 13.04
CA VAL A 89 2.17 22.09 12.44
C VAL A 89 1.11 23.09 12.89
N ASP A 90 -0.17 22.72 12.90
CA ASP A 90 -1.26 23.59 13.37
C ASP A 90 -1.09 23.95 14.86
N GLN A 91 -0.72 22.96 15.70
CA GLN A 91 -0.42 23.19 17.12
C GLN A 91 0.78 24.10 17.33
N ILE A 92 1.88 23.87 16.60
CA ILE A 92 3.08 24.71 16.66
C ILE A 92 2.75 26.13 16.23
N THR A 93 1.98 26.31 15.16
CA THR A 93 1.54 27.62 14.69
C THR A 93 0.80 28.39 15.80
N GLY A 94 -0.14 27.74 16.50
CA GLY A 94 -0.83 28.37 17.63
C GLY A 94 0.11 28.77 18.78
N ILE A 95 1.14 27.98 19.08
CA ILE A 95 2.14 28.30 20.10
C ILE A 95 3.03 29.47 19.64
N VAL A 96 3.41 29.51 18.37
CA VAL A 96 4.19 30.60 17.77
C VAL A 96 3.40 31.92 17.78
N GLU A 97 2.09 31.88 17.53
CA GLU A 97 1.20 33.04 17.68
C GLU A 97 1.14 33.53 19.15
N GLU A 98 1.07 32.61 20.12
CA GLU A 98 1.15 32.94 21.55
C GLU A 98 2.46 33.66 21.88
N ALA A 99 3.58 33.15 21.36
CA ALA A 99 4.92 33.73 21.48
C ALA A 99 5.01 35.12 20.82
N GLY A 100 4.36 35.31 19.67
CA GLY A 100 4.20 36.62 19.02
C GLY A 100 3.48 37.63 19.90
N GLY A 101 2.42 37.22 20.59
CA GLY A 101 1.74 38.05 21.58
C GLY A 101 2.65 38.45 22.75
N VAL A 102 3.53 37.56 23.20
CA VAL A 102 4.56 37.88 24.21
C VAL A 102 5.54 38.94 23.67
N ALA A 103 6.05 38.77 22.44
CA ALA A 103 6.96 39.71 21.82
C ALA A 103 6.34 41.11 21.63
N VAL A 104 5.05 41.20 21.27
CA VAL A 104 4.32 42.48 21.18
C VAL A 104 4.18 43.14 22.55
N ARG A 105 3.89 42.38 23.60
CA ARG A 105 3.85 42.91 24.98
C ARG A 105 5.21 43.46 25.40
N ALA A 106 6.30 42.76 25.09
CA ALA A 106 7.66 43.21 25.37
C ALA A 106 7.94 44.54 24.65
N ARG A 107 7.65 44.62 23.34
CA ARG A 107 7.81 45.85 22.57
C ARG A 107 7.03 47.04 23.16
N ASN A 108 5.79 46.80 23.57
CA ASN A 108 4.93 47.85 24.12
C ASN A 108 5.44 48.33 25.50
N ALA A 109 5.96 47.44 26.33
CA ALA A 109 6.55 47.81 27.63
C ALA A 109 7.70 48.83 27.48
N PHE A 110 8.54 48.69 26.44
CA PHE A 110 9.57 49.70 26.12
C PHE A 110 9.01 51.05 25.62
N SER A 111 7.78 51.06 25.09
CA SER A 111 7.17 52.25 24.50
C SER A 111 6.34 53.06 25.48
N THR A 112 5.87 52.44 26.58
CA THR A 112 4.90 53.06 27.51
C THR A 112 5.45 53.30 28.92
N GLU A 113 6.46 52.55 29.36
CA GLU A 113 7.03 52.68 30.71
C GLU A 113 8.33 53.50 30.65
N SER A 114 8.50 54.44 31.58
CA SER A 114 9.72 55.27 31.69
C SER A 114 10.64 54.80 32.81
N ASP A 115 10.12 54.03 33.77
CA ASP A 115 10.89 53.43 34.84
C ASP A 115 11.65 52.19 34.37
N LYS A 116 12.97 52.34 34.22
CA LYS A 116 13.87 51.26 33.77
C LYS A 116 13.79 50.01 34.65
N ASN A 117 13.58 50.14 35.96
CA ASN A 117 13.55 48.98 36.85
C ASN A 117 12.28 48.15 36.63
N LYS A 118 11.15 48.79 36.35
CA LYS A 118 9.89 48.10 36.01
C LYS A 118 9.96 47.43 34.65
N ILE A 119 10.59 48.07 33.66
CA ILE A 119 10.82 47.47 32.35
C ILE A 119 11.61 46.17 32.51
N VAL A 120 12.74 46.21 33.23
CA VAL A 120 13.58 45.02 33.43
C VAL A 120 12.79 43.88 34.09
N ALA A 121 12.04 44.16 35.17
CA ALA A 121 11.22 43.15 35.84
C ALA A 121 10.13 42.55 34.91
N HIS A 122 9.48 43.38 34.09
CA HIS A 122 8.51 42.90 33.10
C HIS A 122 9.16 42.07 31.98
N MET A 123 10.38 42.41 31.56
CA MET A 123 11.09 41.65 30.52
C MET A 123 11.48 40.26 31.01
N GLU A 124 11.89 40.11 32.27
CA GLU A 124 12.22 38.79 32.84
C GLU A 124 11.01 37.84 32.76
N GLU A 125 9.82 38.30 33.16
CA GLU A 125 8.59 37.49 33.07
C GLU A 125 8.23 37.13 31.61
N LEU A 126 8.38 38.09 30.69
CA LEU A 126 8.05 37.88 29.28
C LEU A 126 9.07 36.94 28.61
N LEU A 127 10.36 37.04 28.95
CA LEU A 127 11.38 36.12 28.48
C LEU A 127 11.09 34.69 28.94
N GLU A 128 10.70 34.50 30.21
CA GLU A 128 10.32 33.19 30.72
C GLU A 128 9.11 32.61 29.97
N ARG A 129 8.08 33.42 29.73
CA ARG A 129 6.90 33.00 28.96
C ARG A 129 7.24 32.63 27.52
N PHE A 130 8.10 33.41 26.86
CA PHE A 130 8.56 33.12 25.50
C PHE A 130 9.37 31.81 25.47
N GLY A 131 10.31 31.64 26.41
CA GLY A 131 11.10 30.41 26.55
C GLY A 131 10.22 29.16 26.73
N LYS A 132 9.19 29.24 27.59
CA LYS A 132 8.22 28.16 27.76
C LYS A 132 7.42 27.86 26.48
N ALA A 133 7.15 28.86 25.65
CA ALA A 133 6.52 28.64 24.35
C ALA A 133 7.47 27.86 23.42
N LEU A 134 8.76 28.18 23.39
CA LEU A 134 9.76 27.43 22.62
C LEU A 134 9.87 25.98 23.08
N GLU A 135 9.92 25.74 24.39
CA GLU A 135 9.92 24.38 24.95
C GLU A 135 8.66 23.59 24.56
N LYS A 136 7.49 24.24 24.53
CA LYS A 136 6.25 23.61 24.06
C LYS A 136 6.33 23.23 22.58
N ILE A 137 6.92 24.08 21.73
CA ILE A 137 7.14 23.79 20.30
C ILE A 137 7.97 22.52 20.17
N ASP A 138 9.14 22.48 20.80
CA ASP A 138 10.03 21.31 20.73
C ASP A 138 9.35 20.06 21.31
N ALA A 139 8.56 20.20 22.38
CA ALA A 139 7.79 19.10 22.93
C ALA A 139 6.67 18.59 22.00
N VAL A 140 6.12 19.42 21.10
CA VAL A 140 5.18 18.94 20.06
C VAL A 140 5.94 18.17 18.99
N VAL A 141 7.10 18.69 18.57
CA VAL A 141 7.98 18.01 17.59
C VAL A 141 8.42 16.63 18.11
N ASP A 142 8.79 16.53 19.38
CA ASP A 142 9.23 15.28 20.00
C ASP A 142 8.11 14.28 20.27
N ARG A 143 6.90 14.77 20.60
CA ARG A 143 5.74 13.90 20.84
C ARG A 143 5.08 13.43 19.55
N ASN A 144 5.37 14.07 18.41
CA ASN A 144 4.83 13.64 17.13
C ASN A 144 5.32 12.22 16.83
N PRO A 145 4.40 11.24 16.75
CA PRO A 145 4.79 9.85 16.64
C PRO A 145 5.52 9.64 15.32
N ALA A 146 6.64 8.94 15.42
CA ALA A 146 7.30 8.34 14.27
C ALA A 146 6.33 7.36 13.58
N VAL A 147 6.03 7.56 12.30
CA VAL A 147 5.05 6.75 11.57
C VAL A 147 5.72 6.00 10.42
N GLY A 148 5.18 4.83 10.08
CA GLY A 148 5.67 3.99 9.01
C GLY A 148 6.80 3.05 9.44
N PRO A 149 7.28 2.20 8.52
CA PRO A 149 8.34 1.22 8.81
C PRO A 149 9.65 1.90 9.24
N ASP A 150 9.92 3.09 8.70
CA ASP A 150 11.16 3.83 8.94
C ASP A 150 11.12 4.72 10.19
N LYS A 151 9.99 4.75 10.91
CA LYS A 151 9.79 5.60 12.09
C LYS A 151 10.14 7.07 11.81
N ALA A 152 9.77 7.57 10.64
CA ALA A 152 10.06 8.93 10.22
C ALA A 152 9.17 9.95 10.94
N ASN A 153 9.74 11.10 11.28
CA ASN A 153 9.05 12.25 11.83
C ASN A 153 9.22 13.48 10.91
N LEU A 154 8.17 13.80 10.16
CA LEU A 154 8.16 14.92 9.21
C LEU A 154 8.42 16.28 9.88
N LEU A 155 8.20 16.43 11.20
CA LEU A 155 8.45 17.68 11.94
C LEU A 155 9.94 17.88 12.31
N LYS A 156 10.77 16.86 12.11
CA LYS A 156 12.23 16.89 12.33
C LYS A 156 13.02 16.94 11.02
N GLY A 157 12.33 17.12 9.88
CA GLY A 157 12.95 17.08 8.56
C GLY A 157 13.09 15.69 7.95
N ASP A 158 12.54 14.64 8.58
CA ASP A 158 12.59 13.30 7.97
C ASP A 158 11.72 13.23 6.71
N VAL A 159 11.97 12.23 5.87
CA VAL A 159 11.21 11.99 4.63
C VAL A 159 10.42 10.70 4.76
N ILE A 160 9.17 10.73 4.32
CA ILE A 160 8.35 9.52 4.19
C ILE A 160 8.29 9.11 2.73
N ALA A 161 8.66 7.86 2.47
CA ALA A 161 8.47 7.21 1.19
C ALA A 161 7.11 6.51 1.16
N THR A 162 6.24 6.94 0.25
CA THR A 162 4.96 6.28 -0.01
C THR A 162 5.06 5.50 -1.31
N ASP A 163 5.03 4.18 -1.22
CA ASP A 163 5.05 3.28 -2.36
C ASP A 163 3.65 3.02 -2.91
N PHE A 164 3.53 3.03 -4.24
CA PHE A 164 2.31 2.75 -4.99
C PHE A 164 2.46 1.54 -5.93
N THR A 165 3.65 0.98 -6.00
CA THR A 165 3.97 -0.21 -6.80
C THR A 165 4.85 -1.15 -5.99
N ASP A 166 4.87 -2.41 -6.39
CA ASP A 166 5.65 -3.48 -5.73
C ASP A 166 7.13 -3.50 -6.18
N ASP A 167 7.50 -2.63 -7.13
CA ASP A 167 8.80 -2.59 -7.80
C ASP A 167 9.58 -1.28 -7.54
N ASP A 168 9.19 -0.51 -6.52
CA ASP A 168 9.76 0.80 -6.15
C ASP A 168 9.72 1.88 -7.27
N THR A 169 9.09 1.62 -8.41
CA THR A 169 9.06 2.59 -9.54
C THR A 169 8.01 3.70 -9.34
N GLY A 170 6.96 3.43 -8.58
CA GLY A 170 5.90 4.38 -8.25
C GLY A 170 6.00 4.82 -6.80
N ARG A 171 6.89 5.76 -6.48
CA ARG A 171 7.05 6.32 -5.13
C ARG A 171 6.77 7.83 -5.11
N VAL A 172 6.12 8.30 -4.05
CA VAL A 172 6.07 9.72 -3.69
C VAL A 172 6.89 9.93 -2.43
N LEU A 173 7.79 10.90 -2.48
CA LEU A 173 8.57 11.33 -1.31
C LEU A 173 7.86 12.52 -0.69
N THR A 174 7.37 12.36 0.53
CA THR A 174 6.84 13.49 1.31
C THR A 174 7.98 14.03 2.16
N GLN A 175 8.41 15.23 1.84
CA GLN A 175 9.52 15.88 2.53
C GLN A 175 9.01 16.55 3.82
N GLY A 176 9.65 16.22 4.93
CA GLY A 176 9.49 16.94 6.19
C GLY A 176 10.34 18.20 6.23
N ASP A 177 10.08 19.03 7.24
CA ASP A 177 10.91 20.17 7.59
C ASP A 177 11.20 20.17 9.09
N ASP A 178 12.35 20.71 9.51
CA ASP A 178 12.69 20.85 10.92
C ASP A 178 11.97 22.08 11.48
N VAL A 179 10.89 21.84 12.22
CA VAL A 179 10.07 22.90 12.82
C VAL A 179 10.33 23.05 14.33
N THR A 180 11.50 22.62 14.80
CA THR A 180 11.95 22.94 16.16
C THR A 180 12.08 24.46 16.34
N ALA A 181 11.98 24.94 17.58
CA ALA A 181 12.06 26.37 17.88
C ALA A 181 13.35 27.00 17.31
N ARG A 182 14.47 26.27 17.41
CA ARG A 182 15.76 26.69 16.87
C ARG A 182 15.77 26.76 15.34
N ALA A 183 15.25 25.74 14.65
CA ALA A 183 15.23 25.69 13.19
C ALA A 183 14.28 26.73 12.57
N LEU A 184 13.18 27.04 13.28
CA LEU A 184 12.30 28.16 12.94
C LEU A 184 12.98 29.53 13.11
N GLY A 185 14.11 29.61 13.81
CA GLY A 185 14.84 30.87 14.08
C GLY A 185 14.22 31.68 15.21
N LEU A 186 13.52 31.02 16.13
CA LEU A 186 12.87 31.69 17.26
C LEU A 186 13.88 31.89 18.38
N GLU A 187 14.37 33.12 18.50
CA GLU A 187 15.27 33.54 19.58
C GLU A 187 14.74 34.81 20.25
N ALA A 188 14.69 34.80 21.59
CA ALA A 188 14.19 35.93 22.35
C ALA A 188 15.30 36.96 22.58
N ASN A 189 15.08 38.21 22.15
CA ASN A 189 15.93 39.33 22.52
C ASN A 189 15.10 40.49 23.06
N PHE A 190 14.85 40.50 24.37
CA PHE A 190 14.09 41.58 25.04
C PHE A 190 14.99 42.59 25.76
N SER A 191 16.26 42.69 25.36
CA SER A 191 17.21 43.65 25.96
C SER A 191 17.01 45.08 25.47
N SER A 192 16.31 45.28 24.35
CA SER A 192 16.08 46.58 23.73
C SER A 192 14.80 46.59 22.89
N LEU A 193 14.30 47.78 22.56
CA LEU A 193 13.17 47.93 21.62
C LEU A 193 13.48 47.27 20.27
N GLU A 194 14.68 47.49 19.73
CA GLU A 194 15.12 46.88 18.47
C GLU A 194 15.13 45.35 18.55
N GLY A 195 15.62 44.78 19.66
CA GLY A 195 15.59 43.34 19.91
C GLY A 195 14.17 42.78 19.94
N THR A 196 13.22 43.47 20.59
CA THR A 196 11.82 43.00 20.64
C THR A 196 11.16 43.04 19.27
N VAL A 197 11.50 44.03 18.44
CA VAL A 197 11.02 44.12 17.05
C VAL A 197 11.62 43.00 16.20
N ALA A 198 12.92 42.72 16.35
CA ALA A 198 13.58 41.60 15.67
C ALA A 198 12.97 40.24 16.08
N THR A 199 12.71 40.04 17.37
CA THR A 199 12.05 38.82 17.87
C THR A 199 10.65 38.66 17.27
N TYR A 200 9.86 39.74 17.25
CA TYR A 200 8.52 39.72 16.64
C TYR A 200 8.57 39.43 15.13
N LYS A 201 9.57 39.97 14.41
CA LYS A 201 9.79 39.63 13.00
C LYS A 201 10.11 38.14 12.83
N GLY A 202 11.00 37.58 13.66
CA GLY A 202 11.32 36.15 13.63
C GLY A 202 10.10 35.27 13.85
N VAL A 203 9.17 35.69 14.71
CA VAL A 203 7.87 35.01 14.87
C VAL A 203 7.04 35.03 13.58
N LEU A 204 6.95 36.17 12.88
CA LEU A 204 6.21 36.25 11.61
C LEU A 204 6.86 35.38 10.52
N ASP A 205 8.19 35.43 10.42
CA ASP A 205 8.96 34.62 9.47
C ASP A 205 8.76 33.11 9.78
N ALA A 206 8.68 32.72 11.06
CA ALA A 206 8.38 31.34 11.47
C ALA A 206 6.95 30.90 11.12
N ILE A 207 5.94 31.76 11.31
CA ILE A 207 4.55 31.49 10.89
C ILE A 207 4.48 31.26 9.38
N GLU A 208 5.18 32.08 8.60
CA GLU A 208 5.23 31.93 7.14
C GLU A 208 5.83 30.57 6.73
N LYS A 209 6.95 30.16 7.35
CA LYS A 209 7.54 28.82 7.13
C LYS A 209 6.57 27.69 7.48
N LEU A 210 5.88 27.78 8.63
CA LEU A 210 4.92 26.76 9.05
C LEU A 210 3.73 26.66 8.09
N GLN A 211 3.25 27.79 7.55
CA GLN A 211 2.20 27.80 6.54
C GLN A 211 2.67 27.18 5.22
N GLN A 212 3.89 27.49 4.77
CA GLN A 212 4.49 26.88 3.59
C GLN A 212 4.60 25.36 3.76
N PHE A 213 5.15 24.90 4.88
CA PHE A 213 5.26 23.48 5.18
C PHE A 213 3.89 22.79 5.25
N GLY A 214 2.88 23.42 5.88
CA GLY A 214 1.51 22.92 5.88
C GLY A 214 0.91 22.77 4.48
N ASN A 215 1.23 23.68 3.55
CA ASN A 215 0.81 23.57 2.15
C ASN A 215 1.51 22.41 1.42
N ASP A 216 2.79 22.19 1.68
CA ASP A 216 3.55 21.07 1.09
C ASP A 216 3.02 19.71 1.57
N LEU A 217 2.66 19.61 2.85
CA LEU A 217 1.98 18.43 3.39
C LEU A 217 0.61 18.21 2.73
N ASN A 218 -0.17 19.26 2.50
CA ASN A 218 -1.47 19.16 1.82
C ASN A 218 -1.36 18.74 0.36
N ASN A 219 -0.36 19.26 -0.35
CA ASN A 219 -0.08 18.87 -1.74
C ASN A 219 0.28 17.37 -1.80
N SER A 220 1.16 16.91 -0.90
CA SER A 220 1.53 15.50 -0.80
C SER A 220 0.33 14.63 -0.47
N LEU A 221 -0.49 15.04 0.50
CA LEU A 221 -1.71 14.33 0.90
C LEU A 221 -2.69 14.19 -0.26
N SER A 222 -2.91 15.25 -1.04
CA SER A 222 -3.80 15.21 -2.20
C SER A 222 -3.33 14.20 -3.25
N VAL A 223 -2.03 14.19 -3.59
CA VAL A 223 -1.47 13.24 -4.55
C VAL A 223 -1.60 11.80 -4.03
N ILE A 224 -1.30 11.58 -2.76
CA ILE A 224 -1.36 10.25 -2.14
C ILE A 224 -2.81 9.75 -2.09
N GLN A 225 -3.77 10.59 -1.71
CA GLN A 225 -5.20 10.23 -1.69
C GLN A 225 -5.74 9.88 -3.07
N THR A 226 -5.43 10.67 -4.11
CA THR A 226 -5.85 10.32 -5.49
C THR A 226 -5.29 8.98 -5.93
N ARG A 227 -4.06 8.64 -5.54
CA ARG A 227 -3.45 7.34 -5.85
C ARG A 227 -4.00 6.21 -4.98
N GLN A 228 -4.40 6.49 -3.74
CA GLN A 228 -5.12 5.55 -2.88
C GLN A 228 -6.45 5.16 -3.54
N GLU A 229 -7.24 6.15 -3.98
CA GLU A 229 -8.51 5.93 -4.67
C GLU A 229 -8.31 5.10 -5.94
N PHE A 230 -7.33 5.43 -6.78
CA PHE A 230 -6.98 4.62 -7.95
C PHE A 230 -6.66 3.17 -7.58
N SER A 231 -5.88 2.96 -6.52
CA SER A 231 -5.48 1.63 -6.06
C SER A 231 -6.66 0.85 -5.49
N GLN A 232 -7.59 1.51 -4.79
CA GLN A 232 -8.84 0.92 -4.32
C GLN A 232 -9.72 0.48 -5.49
N TYR A 233 -9.89 1.34 -6.52
CA TYR A 233 -10.62 0.97 -7.72
C TYR A 233 -9.96 -0.17 -8.50
N ALA A 234 -8.63 -0.19 -8.57
CA ALA A 234 -7.89 -1.28 -9.20
C ALA A 234 -8.09 -2.60 -8.43
N LEU A 235 -8.04 -2.57 -7.10
CA LEU A 235 -8.30 -3.73 -6.25
C LEU A 235 -9.72 -4.27 -6.46
N GLU A 236 -10.73 -3.40 -6.45
CA GLU A 236 -12.12 -3.78 -6.68
C GLU A 236 -12.31 -4.39 -8.07
N SER A 237 -11.72 -3.79 -9.10
CA SER A 237 -11.80 -4.29 -10.48
C SER A 237 -11.13 -5.66 -10.65
N LEU A 238 -9.94 -5.87 -10.08
CA LEU A 238 -9.22 -7.14 -10.14
C LEU A 238 -9.94 -8.24 -9.36
N THR A 239 -10.45 -7.92 -8.18
CA THR A 239 -11.20 -8.87 -7.34
C THR A 239 -12.50 -9.27 -8.00
N GLY A 240 -13.29 -8.30 -8.49
CA GLY A 240 -14.52 -8.60 -9.24
C GLY A 240 -14.28 -9.33 -10.56
N GLY A 241 -13.13 -9.10 -11.22
CA GLY A 241 -12.70 -9.85 -12.39
C GLY A 241 -12.37 -11.32 -12.05
N ALA A 242 -11.61 -11.55 -10.98
CA ALA A 242 -11.26 -12.88 -10.48
C ALA A 242 -12.51 -13.68 -10.05
N GLU A 243 -13.43 -13.03 -9.35
CA GLU A 243 -14.72 -13.63 -8.95
C GLU A 243 -15.55 -14.04 -10.17
N LYS A 244 -15.65 -13.19 -11.20
CA LYS A 244 -16.38 -13.52 -12.44
C LYS A 244 -15.77 -14.70 -13.18
N LEU A 245 -14.45 -14.79 -13.24
CA LEU A 245 -13.77 -15.93 -13.86
C LEU A 245 -14.01 -17.21 -13.07
N THR A 246 -13.92 -17.14 -11.74
CA THR A 246 -14.24 -18.27 -10.85
C THR A 246 -15.69 -18.73 -11.00
N LEU A 247 -16.64 -17.78 -11.04
CA LEU A 247 -18.05 -18.09 -11.25
C LEU A 247 -18.32 -18.74 -12.61
N ALA A 248 -17.64 -18.26 -13.64
CA ALA A 248 -17.78 -18.82 -14.98
C ALA A 248 -17.21 -20.24 -15.08
N ASP A 249 -16.12 -20.53 -14.36
CA ASP A 249 -15.53 -21.87 -14.24
C ASP A 249 -16.52 -22.86 -13.61
N TYR A 250 -17.13 -22.51 -12.47
CA TYR A 250 -18.18 -23.34 -11.85
C TYR A 250 -19.37 -23.61 -12.77
N SER A 251 -19.79 -22.62 -13.57
CA SER A 251 -20.88 -22.78 -14.54
C SER A 251 -20.51 -23.73 -15.67
N GLU A 252 -19.25 -23.72 -16.12
CA GLU A 252 -18.75 -24.57 -17.19
C GLU A 252 -18.58 -26.01 -16.69
N GLU A 253 -18.00 -26.21 -15.51
CA GLU A 253 -17.94 -27.52 -14.85
C GLU A 253 -19.34 -28.09 -14.60
N ALA A 254 -20.31 -27.28 -14.15
CA ALA A 254 -21.69 -27.72 -13.95
C ALA A 254 -22.35 -28.17 -15.27
N ALA A 255 -22.13 -27.43 -16.37
CA ALA A 255 -22.63 -27.80 -17.69
C ALA A 255 -21.95 -29.06 -18.23
N ALA A 256 -20.66 -29.23 -17.99
CA ALA A 256 -19.89 -30.43 -18.36
C ALA A 256 -20.40 -31.67 -17.60
N LEU A 257 -20.63 -31.55 -16.28
CA LEU A 257 -21.19 -32.61 -15.45
C LEU A 257 -22.60 -33.00 -15.89
N LEU A 258 -23.45 -32.02 -16.17
CA LEU A 258 -24.79 -32.27 -16.69
C LEU A 258 -24.74 -32.98 -18.05
N SER A 259 -23.86 -32.52 -18.94
CA SER A 259 -23.67 -33.13 -20.26
C SER A 259 -23.15 -34.57 -20.15
N LEU A 260 -22.26 -34.84 -19.20
CA LEU A 260 -21.77 -36.18 -18.89
C LEU A 260 -22.88 -37.06 -18.33
N GLN A 261 -23.70 -36.55 -17.41
CA GLN A 261 -24.85 -37.26 -16.86
C GLN A 261 -25.87 -37.62 -17.96
N ILE A 262 -26.18 -36.68 -18.85
CA ILE A 262 -27.07 -36.93 -20.01
C ILE A 262 -26.45 -37.99 -20.93
N ARG A 263 -25.15 -37.91 -21.21
CA ARG A 263 -24.45 -38.92 -22.02
C ARG A 263 -24.50 -40.31 -21.37
N GLN A 264 -24.29 -40.40 -20.06
CA GLN A 264 -24.40 -41.67 -19.32
C GLN A 264 -25.84 -42.20 -19.29
N GLN A 265 -26.84 -41.33 -19.11
CA GLN A 265 -28.25 -41.71 -19.20
C GLN A 265 -28.60 -42.24 -20.59
N LEU A 266 -28.18 -41.56 -21.66
CA LEU A 266 -28.37 -42.00 -23.05
C LEU A 266 -27.59 -43.28 -23.37
N SER A 267 -26.38 -43.43 -22.83
CA SER A 267 -25.61 -44.66 -22.95
C SER A 267 -26.28 -45.83 -22.22
N GLY A 268 -26.85 -45.57 -21.04
CA GLY A 268 -27.58 -46.57 -20.26
C GLY A 268 -28.89 -46.98 -20.92
N THR A 269 -29.66 -46.02 -21.45
CA THR A 269 -30.90 -46.32 -22.18
C THR A 269 -30.62 -46.98 -23.52
N SER A 270 -29.56 -46.62 -24.24
CA SER A 270 -29.17 -47.30 -25.48
C SER A 270 -28.68 -48.73 -25.24
N VAL A 271 -27.92 -48.99 -24.18
CA VAL A 271 -27.58 -50.36 -23.76
C VAL A 271 -28.82 -51.14 -23.34
N GLY A 272 -29.71 -50.52 -22.56
CA GLY A 272 -31.01 -51.11 -22.18
C GLY A 272 -31.86 -51.48 -23.39
N LEU A 273 -31.99 -50.56 -24.36
CA LEU A 273 -32.72 -50.78 -25.60
C LEU A 273 -32.07 -51.88 -26.45
N ALA A 274 -30.73 -51.90 -26.56
CA ALA A 274 -30.02 -52.96 -27.29
C ALA A 274 -30.18 -54.35 -26.61
N THR A 275 -30.22 -54.40 -25.27
CA THR A 275 -30.49 -55.64 -24.54
C THR A 275 -31.95 -56.09 -24.64
N ASP A 276 -32.90 -55.14 -24.71
CA ASP A 276 -34.32 -55.43 -24.94
C ASP A 276 -34.58 -55.88 -26.39
N GLU A 277 -33.92 -55.26 -27.38
CA GLU A 277 -33.92 -55.74 -28.77
C GLU A 277 -33.33 -57.15 -28.87
N GLN A 278 -32.19 -57.42 -28.22
CA GLN A 278 -31.61 -58.77 -28.19
C GLN A 278 -32.54 -59.78 -27.50
N ARG A 279 -33.24 -59.42 -26.42
CA ARG A 279 -34.22 -60.30 -25.76
C ARG A 279 -35.48 -60.52 -26.59
N ALA A 280 -35.99 -59.51 -27.27
CA ALA A 280 -37.14 -59.62 -28.18
C ALA A 280 -36.82 -60.50 -29.40
N VAL A 281 -35.57 -60.47 -29.88
CA VAL A 281 -35.08 -61.43 -30.89
C VAL A 281 -35.05 -62.84 -30.31
N LEU A 282 -34.53 -63.03 -29.09
CA LEU A 282 -34.45 -64.35 -28.45
C LEU A 282 -35.81 -64.93 -28.01
N SER A 283 -36.86 -64.11 -27.82
CA SER A 283 -38.21 -64.59 -27.51
C SER A 283 -39.04 -64.99 -28.74
N ASN A 284 -38.56 -64.66 -29.94
CA ASN A 284 -39.20 -64.99 -31.22
C ASN A 284 -38.62 -66.27 -31.86
N PHE A 285 -37.78 -67.00 -31.12
CA PHE A 285 -37.30 -68.35 -31.44
C PHE A 285 -37.76 -69.34 -30.36
#